data_AF-A0ABD0JCR4-F1
#
_entry.id   AF-A0ABD0JCR4-F1
#
_cell.length_a   1.000
_cell.length_b   1.000
_cell.length_c   1.000
_cell.angle_alpha   90.00
_cell.angle_beta   90.00
_cell.angle_gamma   90.00
#
_symmetry.space_group_name_H-M   'P 1'
#
loop_
_entity.id
_entity.type
_entity.pdbx_description
1 polymer ?
#
loop_
_entity_poly.entity_id
_entity_poly.type
_entity_poly.pdbx_seq_one_letter_code
_entity_poly.pdbx_strand_id
1 'polypeptide(L)'
;ALLQTVPSSSFTPDITPIILAAHRDNYEIIKILLDRGFRIPKPHNARCSCTDCVDGSSEDSLRHSRSRINAYKALASPSLIALSSKDPILTSFELSVELRRLSKLENEFKMDYEKLATKCQDFAVDLLEQTRGSRELSIILNHDTTSSGMDDTGSEKMKLSRLKLAIKYKQKKFVSHPNCQQLLASLWYDGLPGFRRRSIIAKMTVIFTIAFTFPLLSLVYLIAPTSSIGRLIRKPFIKFIVHQSSYLCFLVLLILVSQRVEIIRIDGSSDDDPKASKVDRELRGSPATLVEWVILAYVVVRTGSCLGTACELGLIRRTNWCPVVSMVPTTESQTVPGDTWPDGHWC
;
A
#
# COMPACT_ATOMS: atom_id res chain seq x y z
N ALA A 1 -3.04 -49.46 47.32
CA ALA A 1 -3.55 -48.09 47.44
C ALA A 1 -2.50 -47.23 48.13
N LEU A 2 -1.68 -46.51 47.35
CA LEU A 2 -0.86 -45.39 47.82
C LEU A 2 -1.11 -44.23 46.86
N LEU A 3 -2.16 -43.50 47.22
CA LEU A 3 -2.45 -42.10 47.00
C LEU A 3 -1.60 -41.34 45.95
N GLN A 4 -2.27 -41.01 44.85
CA GLN A 4 -2.26 -39.72 44.16
C GLN A 4 -0.97 -38.88 44.30
N THR A 5 0.00 -39.11 43.42
CA THR A 5 0.86 -38.02 42.97
C THR A 5 0.10 -37.26 41.89
N VAL A 6 -0.55 -36.17 42.27
CA VAL A 6 -0.92 -35.12 41.32
C VAL A 6 0.33 -34.80 40.52
N PRO A 7 0.37 -34.90 39.17
CA PRO A 7 1.48 -34.31 38.45
C PRO A 7 1.27 -32.81 38.54
N SER A 8 1.88 -32.17 39.54
CA SER A 8 2.02 -30.72 39.58
C SER A 8 3.02 -30.32 38.50
N SER A 9 2.62 -30.45 37.23
CA SER A 9 3.41 -29.91 36.14
C SER A 9 3.44 -28.40 36.28
N SER A 10 4.63 -27.82 36.45
CA SER A 10 4.79 -26.36 36.50
C SER A 10 4.37 -25.67 35.20
N PHE A 11 4.16 -26.45 34.14
CA PHE A 11 3.70 -26.01 32.83
C PHE A 11 2.32 -26.57 32.51
N THR A 12 1.57 -25.83 31.70
CA THR A 12 0.28 -26.29 31.18
C THR A 12 0.47 -27.46 30.21
N PRO A 13 -0.48 -28.40 30.13
CA PRO A 13 -0.32 -29.65 29.39
C PRO A 13 -0.18 -29.46 27.86
N ASP A 14 -0.50 -28.29 27.32
CA ASP A 14 -0.32 -27.91 25.92
C ASP A 14 1.13 -27.56 25.55
N ILE A 15 2.00 -27.32 26.53
CA ILE A 15 3.39 -26.90 26.29
C ILE A 15 4.27 -28.13 26.05
N THR A 16 4.62 -28.35 24.79
CA THR A 16 5.62 -29.35 24.40
C THR A 16 7.06 -28.81 24.60
N PRO A 17 8.08 -29.68 24.69
CA PRO A 17 9.48 -29.25 24.87
C PRO A 17 9.97 -28.28 23.79
N ILE A 18 9.54 -28.45 22.54
CA ILE A 18 9.89 -27.55 21.42
C ILE A 18 9.19 -26.20 21.53
N ILE A 19 7.94 -26.15 22.00
CA ILE A 19 7.21 -24.90 22.27
C ILE A 19 7.94 -24.12 23.37
N LEU A 20 8.33 -24.78 24.45
CA LEU A 20 9.04 -24.14 25.56
C LEU A 20 10.43 -23.62 25.13
N ALA A 21 11.18 -24.41 24.35
CA ALA A 21 12.47 -23.98 23.80
C ALA A 21 12.32 -22.74 22.90
N ALA A 22 11.29 -22.71 22.04
CA ALA A 22 10.96 -21.57 21.19
C ALA A 22 10.52 -20.34 21.99
N HIS A 23 9.77 -20.52 23.09
CA HIS A 23 9.41 -19.40 23.99
C HIS A 23 10.63 -18.74 24.62
N ARG A 24 11.70 -19.51 24.86
CA ARG A 24 12.99 -19.00 25.36
C ARG A 24 13.95 -18.53 24.25
N ASP A 25 13.56 -18.71 23.00
CA ASP A 25 14.33 -18.30 21.82
C ASP A 25 15.77 -18.85 21.80
N ASN A 26 15.98 -20.06 22.35
CA ASN A 26 17.30 -20.66 22.42
C ASN A 26 17.59 -21.47 21.15
N TYR A 27 18.44 -20.93 20.29
CA TYR A 27 18.80 -21.51 18.99
C TYR A 27 19.32 -22.96 19.08
N GLU A 28 20.22 -23.25 20.03
CA GLU A 28 20.87 -24.57 20.13
C GLU A 28 19.87 -25.67 20.51
N ILE A 29 19.04 -25.40 21.50
CA ILE A 29 18.01 -26.35 21.96
C ILE A 29 16.99 -26.59 20.85
N ILE A 30 16.53 -25.51 20.20
CA ILE A 30 15.58 -25.62 19.08
C ILE A 30 16.18 -26.47 17.95
N LYS A 31 17.43 -26.24 17.59
CA LYS A 31 18.12 -27.01 16.54
C LYS A 31 18.18 -28.49 16.89
N ILE A 32 18.61 -28.83 18.11
CA ILE A 32 18.69 -30.22 18.59
C ILE A 32 17.31 -30.92 18.54
N LEU A 33 16.23 -30.21 18.90
CA LEU A 33 14.87 -30.74 18.85
C LEU A 33 14.37 -30.90 17.40
N LEU A 34 14.68 -29.95 16.52
CA LEU A 34 14.33 -30.02 15.11
C LEU A 34 15.07 -31.18 14.41
N ASP A 35 16.33 -31.42 14.73
CA ASP A 35 17.14 -32.52 14.16
C ASP A 35 16.58 -33.89 14.56
N ARG A 36 15.95 -34.00 15.75
CA ARG A 36 15.24 -35.21 16.21
C ARG A 36 13.83 -35.37 15.62
N GLY A 37 13.39 -34.45 14.75
CA GLY A 37 12.10 -34.54 14.07
C GLY A 37 10.92 -33.91 14.83
N PHE A 38 11.14 -33.25 15.98
CA PHE A 38 10.06 -32.52 16.64
C PHE A 38 9.67 -31.29 15.80
N ARG A 39 8.38 -31.06 15.59
CA ARG A 39 7.83 -29.90 14.87
C ARG A 39 6.65 -29.33 15.63
N ILE A 40 6.43 -28.03 15.49
CA ILE A 40 5.26 -27.36 16.06
C ILE A 40 4.13 -27.41 15.03
N PRO A 41 2.99 -28.04 15.33
CA PRO A 41 1.85 -28.05 14.42
C PRO A 41 1.29 -26.63 14.28
N LYS A 42 0.91 -26.25 13.06
CA LYS A 42 0.28 -24.95 12.82
C LYS A 42 -1.15 -24.98 13.40
N PRO A 43 -1.54 -24.03 14.27
CA PRO A 43 -2.89 -23.97 14.80
C PRO A 43 -3.93 -23.77 13.71
N HIS A 44 -5.11 -24.36 13.88
CA HIS A 44 -6.26 -24.10 13.02
C HIS A 44 -6.72 -22.64 13.15
N ASN A 45 -7.48 -22.18 12.15
CA ASN A 45 -8.08 -20.85 12.16
C ASN A 45 -9.05 -20.72 13.35
N ALA A 46 -9.15 -19.53 13.96
CA ALA A 46 -10.03 -19.30 15.12
C ALA A 46 -11.51 -19.59 14.87
N ARG A 47 -11.95 -19.66 13.60
CA ARG A 47 -13.32 -20.02 13.17
C ARG A 47 -13.42 -21.42 12.55
N CYS A 48 -12.48 -22.31 12.85
CA CYS A 48 -12.52 -23.67 12.34
C CYS A 48 -13.66 -24.46 13.00
N SER A 49 -14.37 -25.26 12.21
CA SER A 49 -15.50 -26.09 12.64
C SER A 49 -15.21 -27.59 12.52
N CYS A 50 -13.94 -28.01 12.61
CA CYS A 50 -13.60 -29.44 12.67
C CYS A 50 -13.94 -30.00 14.05
N THR A 51 -14.13 -31.32 14.13
CA THR A 51 -14.46 -32.05 15.37
C THR A 51 -13.50 -31.69 16.50
N ASP A 52 -12.19 -31.78 16.25
CA ASP A 52 -11.17 -31.52 17.28
C ASP A 52 -11.21 -30.10 17.86
N CYS A 53 -11.58 -29.09 17.04
CA CYS A 53 -11.69 -27.71 17.50
C CYS A 53 -12.99 -27.45 18.26
N VAL A 54 -14.09 -28.07 17.81
CA VAL A 54 -15.39 -27.96 18.47
C VAL A 54 -15.35 -28.66 19.82
N ASP A 55 -14.84 -29.89 19.86
CA ASP A 55 -14.71 -30.70 21.07
C ASP A 55 -13.79 -29.99 22.07
N GLY A 56 -12.59 -29.59 21.65
CA GLY A 56 -11.65 -28.87 22.52
C GLY A 56 -12.18 -27.52 23.03
N SER A 57 -12.99 -26.81 22.24
CA SER A 57 -13.64 -25.57 22.70
C SER A 57 -14.85 -25.81 23.61
N SER A 58 -15.53 -26.94 23.47
CA SER A 58 -16.69 -27.32 24.30
C SER A 58 -16.27 -27.84 25.67
N GLU A 59 -15.14 -28.55 25.74
CA GLU A 59 -14.54 -29.00 27.00
C GLU A 59 -13.99 -27.82 27.80
N ASP A 60 -13.11 -27.00 27.20
CA ASP A 60 -12.52 -25.83 27.85
C ASP A 60 -12.05 -24.79 26.82
N SER A 61 -12.88 -23.78 26.61
CA SER A 61 -12.62 -22.66 25.69
C SER A 61 -11.38 -21.83 26.07
N LEU A 62 -11.08 -21.70 27.37
CA LEU A 62 -9.92 -20.94 27.84
C LEU A 62 -8.63 -21.72 27.60
N ARG A 63 -8.60 -23.02 27.89
CA ARG A 63 -7.45 -23.87 27.57
C ARG A 63 -7.22 -23.96 26.06
N HIS A 64 -8.30 -24.06 25.28
CA HIS A 64 -8.20 -24.08 23.81
C HIS A 64 -7.58 -22.80 23.24
N SER A 65 -8.06 -21.62 23.69
CA SER A 65 -7.48 -20.33 23.29
C SER A 65 -6.04 -20.14 23.81
N ARG A 66 -5.73 -20.57 25.04
CA ARG A 66 -4.38 -20.50 25.61
C ARG A 66 -3.38 -21.38 24.85
N SER A 67 -3.79 -22.59 24.46
CA SER A 67 -2.99 -23.49 23.63
C SER A 67 -2.65 -22.87 22.27
N ARG A 68 -3.65 -22.26 21.62
CA ARG A 68 -3.46 -21.56 20.34
C ARG A 68 -2.43 -20.43 20.43
N ILE A 69 -2.54 -19.55 21.42
CA ILE A 69 -1.59 -18.45 21.56
C ILE A 69 -0.19 -18.93 21.95
N ASN A 70 -0.07 -19.97 22.77
CA ASN A 70 1.21 -20.59 23.11
C ASN A 70 1.91 -21.17 21.87
N ALA A 71 1.16 -21.81 20.98
CA ALA A 71 1.69 -22.29 19.71
C ALA A 71 2.13 -21.13 18.79
N TYR A 72 1.33 -20.07 18.65
CA TYR A 72 1.73 -18.89 17.87
C TYR A 72 2.93 -18.15 18.46
N LYS A 73 3.06 -18.10 19.78
CA LYS A 73 4.22 -17.53 20.46
C LYS A 73 5.50 -18.31 20.15
N ALA A 74 5.41 -19.63 20.05
CA ALA A 74 6.52 -20.47 19.62
C ALA A 74 6.84 -20.26 18.13
N LEU A 75 5.84 -20.27 17.25
CA LEU A 75 6.01 -20.04 15.81
C LEU A 75 6.62 -18.67 15.48
N ALA A 76 6.36 -17.66 16.31
CA ALA A 76 6.90 -16.31 16.18
C ALA A 76 8.34 -16.15 16.71
N SER A 77 9.01 -17.22 17.15
CA SER A 77 10.43 -17.17 17.56
C SER A 77 11.35 -16.95 16.34
N PRO A 78 12.19 -15.89 16.36
CA PRO A 78 13.27 -15.67 15.40
C PRO A 78 14.13 -16.91 15.13
N SER A 79 14.59 -17.57 16.19
CA SER A 79 15.47 -18.75 16.07
C SER A 79 14.76 -19.91 15.37
N LEU A 80 13.49 -20.13 15.71
CA LEU A 80 12.69 -21.16 15.05
C LEU A 80 12.43 -20.84 13.58
N ILE A 81 12.06 -19.60 13.25
CA ILE A 81 11.82 -19.17 11.87
C ILE A 81 13.11 -19.35 11.04
N ALA A 82 14.26 -18.93 11.58
CA ALA A 82 15.55 -19.04 10.92
C ALA A 82 15.96 -20.49 10.62
N LEU A 83 15.66 -21.43 11.52
CA LEU A 83 16.03 -22.85 11.37
C LEU A 83 15.05 -23.66 10.52
N SER A 84 13.75 -23.31 10.55
CA SER A 84 12.69 -24.14 9.95
C SER A 84 12.21 -23.64 8.59
N SER A 85 12.43 -22.36 8.26
CA SER A 85 11.85 -21.73 7.06
C SER A 85 12.85 -21.67 5.92
N LYS A 86 12.40 -21.95 4.68
CA LYS A 86 13.21 -21.77 3.47
C LYS A 86 13.46 -20.29 3.14
N ASP A 87 12.44 -19.46 3.35
CA ASP A 87 12.48 -18.01 3.16
C ASP A 87 11.99 -17.32 4.44
N PRO A 88 12.90 -17.00 5.38
CA PRO A 88 12.51 -16.47 6.68
C PRO A 88 11.81 -15.11 6.58
N ILE A 89 12.19 -14.26 5.61
CA ILE A 89 11.58 -12.94 5.43
C ILE A 89 10.12 -13.07 4.99
N LEU A 90 9.83 -13.97 4.04
CA LEU A 90 8.45 -14.21 3.60
C LEU A 90 7.61 -14.77 4.73
N THR A 91 8.11 -15.81 5.42
CA THR A 91 7.40 -16.46 6.52
C THR A 91 7.08 -15.47 7.63
N SER A 92 8.01 -14.57 7.97
CA SER A 92 7.75 -13.51 8.95
C SER A 92 6.69 -12.50 8.50
N PHE A 93 6.65 -12.15 7.21
CA PHE A 93 5.61 -11.27 6.68
C PHE A 93 4.23 -11.91 6.77
N GLU A 94 4.10 -13.17 6.34
CA GLU A 94 2.86 -13.93 6.39
C GLU A 94 2.37 -14.11 7.82
N LEU A 95 3.26 -14.56 8.72
CA LEU A 95 2.93 -14.78 10.12
C LEU A 95 2.51 -13.47 10.81
N SER A 96 3.18 -12.35 10.53
CA SER A 96 2.80 -11.06 11.12
C SER A 96 1.41 -10.58 10.69
N VAL A 97 0.99 -10.87 9.45
CA VAL A 97 -0.37 -10.54 8.96
C VAL A 97 -1.41 -11.50 9.53
N GLU A 98 -1.07 -12.78 9.65
CA GLU A 98 -1.91 -13.79 10.29
C GLU A 98 -2.18 -13.42 11.76
N LEU A 99 -1.15 -13.07 12.52
CA LEU A 99 -1.25 -12.61 13.91
C LEU A 99 -2.09 -11.32 14.05
N ARG A 100 -1.92 -10.35 13.14
CA ARG A 100 -2.77 -9.14 13.11
C ARG A 100 -4.22 -9.42 12.74
N ARG A 101 -4.50 -10.49 12.01
CA ARG A 101 -5.87 -10.92 11.71
C ARG A 101 -6.46 -11.58 12.96
N LEU A 102 -5.70 -12.41 13.65
CA LEU A 102 -6.10 -13.07 14.89
C LEU A 102 -6.36 -12.07 16.01
N SER A 103 -5.56 -11.01 16.15
CA SER A 103 -5.78 -9.96 17.16
C SER A 103 -7.12 -9.23 17.03
N LYS A 104 -7.76 -9.29 15.85
CA LYS A 104 -9.10 -8.74 15.61
C LYS A 104 -10.22 -9.75 15.82
N LEU A 105 -9.89 -11.04 15.75
CA LEU A 105 -10.85 -12.13 15.94
C LEU A 105 -10.96 -12.52 17.41
N GLU A 106 -9.84 -12.51 18.13
CA GLU A 106 -9.75 -12.80 19.56
C GLU A 106 -9.34 -11.52 20.29
N ASN A 107 -10.32 -10.79 20.80
CA ASN A 107 -10.10 -9.48 21.38
C ASN A 107 -9.43 -9.57 22.76
N GLU A 108 -9.63 -10.68 23.47
CA GLU A 108 -9.11 -10.97 24.81
C GLU A 108 -7.58 -11.00 24.82
N PHE A 109 -6.97 -11.58 23.79
CA PHE A 109 -5.51 -11.68 23.64
C PHE A 109 -4.93 -10.73 22.58
N LYS A 110 -5.69 -9.69 22.21
CA LYS A 110 -5.30 -8.75 21.15
C LYS A 110 -3.88 -8.20 21.33
N MET A 111 -3.54 -7.75 22.53
CA MET A 111 -2.23 -7.17 22.83
C MET A 111 -1.09 -8.16 22.62
N ASP A 112 -1.27 -9.43 22.98
CA ASP A 112 -0.23 -10.45 22.84
C ASP A 112 -0.01 -10.79 21.37
N TYR A 113 -1.08 -10.93 20.59
CA TYR A 113 -0.98 -11.11 19.14
C TYR A 113 -0.30 -9.93 18.45
N GLU A 114 -0.60 -8.69 18.83
CA GLU A 114 0.05 -7.49 18.28
C GLU A 114 1.55 -7.43 18.62
N LYS A 115 1.93 -7.83 19.84
CA LYS A 115 3.34 -7.97 20.25
C LYS A 115 4.06 -9.03 19.43
N LEU A 116 3.46 -10.22 19.25
CA LEU A 116 4.05 -11.30 18.43
C LEU A 116 4.16 -10.89 16.96
N ALA A 117 3.16 -10.20 16.43
CA ALA A 117 3.20 -9.68 15.07
C ALA A 117 4.37 -8.71 14.91
N THR A 118 4.57 -7.81 15.88
CA THR A 118 5.69 -6.86 15.92
C THR A 118 7.04 -7.58 15.98
N LYS A 119 7.18 -8.61 16.83
CA LYS A 119 8.39 -9.46 16.91
C LYS A 119 8.77 -10.06 15.56
N CYS A 120 7.79 -10.55 14.80
CA CYS A 120 8.03 -11.09 13.46
C CYS A 120 8.49 -10.00 12.47
N GLN A 121 7.98 -8.77 12.59
CA GLN A 121 8.41 -7.68 11.70
C GLN A 121 9.83 -7.25 12.01
N ASP A 122 10.16 -7.14 13.29
CA ASP A 122 11.47 -6.72 13.76
C ASP A 122 12.52 -7.74 13.33
N PHE A 123 12.25 -9.04 13.46
CA PHE A 123 13.14 -10.08 12.93
C PHE A 123 13.43 -9.94 11.42
N ALA A 124 12.42 -9.61 10.60
CA ALA A 124 12.64 -9.39 9.17
C ALA A 124 13.46 -8.12 8.88
N VAL A 125 13.38 -7.11 9.75
CA VAL A 125 14.22 -5.89 9.68
C VAL A 125 15.64 -6.22 10.11
N ASP A 126 15.82 -6.95 11.20
CA ASP A 126 17.13 -7.36 11.73
C ASP A 126 17.90 -8.20 10.69
N LEU A 127 17.22 -9.11 9.99
CA LEU A 127 17.83 -9.86 8.88
C LEU A 127 18.27 -8.96 7.72
N LEU A 128 17.48 -7.94 7.40
CA LEU A 128 17.82 -6.97 6.36
C LEU A 128 18.99 -6.06 6.78
N GLU A 129 19.10 -5.74 8.07
CA GLU A 129 20.18 -4.92 8.61
C GLU A 129 21.56 -5.61 8.44
N GLN A 130 21.58 -6.95 8.45
CA GLN A 130 22.82 -7.72 8.25
C GLN A 130 23.37 -7.67 6.81
N THR A 131 22.67 -7.05 5.85
CA THR A 131 23.21 -6.89 4.49
C THR A 131 24.40 -5.93 4.48
N ARG A 132 25.53 -6.37 3.92
CA ARG A 132 26.78 -5.58 3.90
C ARG A 132 26.95 -4.78 2.61
N GLY A 133 26.26 -5.17 1.54
CA GLY A 133 26.43 -4.58 0.22
C GLY A 133 25.12 -4.31 -0.51
N SER A 134 25.17 -3.38 -1.47
CA SER A 134 24.05 -3.05 -2.37
C SER A 134 23.64 -4.25 -3.23
N ARG A 135 24.58 -5.13 -3.58
CA ARG A 135 24.32 -6.37 -4.33
C ARG A 135 23.43 -7.33 -3.53
N GLU A 136 23.81 -7.66 -2.29
CA GLU A 136 23.03 -8.53 -1.40
C GLU A 136 21.63 -7.95 -1.18
N LEU A 137 21.56 -6.66 -0.88
CA LEU A 137 20.29 -5.95 -0.70
C LEU A 137 19.41 -6.04 -1.96
N SER A 138 20.00 -5.85 -3.14
CA SER A 138 19.25 -5.95 -4.41
C SER A 138 18.73 -7.36 -4.66
N ILE A 139 19.47 -8.40 -4.26
CA ILE A 139 19.03 -9.79 -4.40
C ILE A 139 17.83 -10.03 -3.50
N ILE A 140 17.90 -9.64 -2.22
CA ILE A 140 16.80 -9.79 -1.26
C ILE A 140 15.55 -9.06 -1.75
N LEU A 141 15.70 -7.81 -2.23
CA LEU A 141 14.57 -6.98 -2.63
C LEU A 141 13.94 -7.39 -3.97
N ASN A 142 14.69 -8.07 -4.84
CA ASN A 142 14.19 -8.58 -6.12
C ASN A 142 13.76 -10.05 -6.06
N HIS A 143 14.03 -10.77 -4.97
CA HIS A 143 13.69 -12.17 -4.84
C HIS A 143 12.18 -12.41 -4.99
N ASP A 144 11.83 -13.30 -5.92
CA ASP A 144 10.48 -13.79 -6.14
C ASP A 144 10.49 -15.32 -6.04
N THR A 145 9.65 -15.86 -5.17
CA THR A 145 9.51 -17.30 -4.95
C THR A 145 8.64 -17.96 -6.01
N THR A 146 7.89 -17.17 -6.79
CA THR A 146 6.86 -17.66 -7.73
C THR A 146 7.37 -17.76 -9.17
N SER A 147 8.43 -17.03 -9.52
CA SER A 147 9.04 -17.04 -10.86
C SER A 147 10.26 -17.96 -10.90
N SER A 148 10.05 -19.25 -10.63
CA SER A 148 11.06 -20.31 -10.81
C SER A 148 11.19 -20.76 -12.28
N GLY A 149 11.01 -19.85 -13.25
CA GLY A 149 11.17 -20.18 -14.66
C GLY A 149 11.07 -18.97 -15.57
N MET A 150 12.18 -18.71 -16.28
CA MET A 150 12.24 -17.97 -17.53
C MET A 150 11.84 -16.48 -17.48
N ASP A 151 12.81 -15.62 -17.15
CA ASP A 151 12.80 -14.24 -17.64
C ASP A 151 14.26 -13.78 -17.80
N ASP A 152 15.04 -14.57 -18.55
CA ASP A 152 16.38 -14.23 -19.07
C ASP A 152 16.25 -13.27 -20.26
N THR A 153 15.48 -12.19 -20.08
CA THR A 153 15.57 -11.03 -20.95
C THR A 153 16.38 -9.99 -20.18
N GLY A 154 17.65 -9.86 -20.57
CA GLY A 154 18.66 -8.97 -20.03
C GLY A 154 18.29 -7.48 -20.05
N SER A 155 17.25 -7.11 -19.32
CA SER A 155 16.97 -5.74 -18.93
C SER A 155 17.03 -5.71 -17.41
N GLU A 156 18.14 -5.15 -16.93
CA GLU A 156 18.53 -4.63 -15.61
C GLU A 156 17.45 -3.84 -14.83
N LYS A 157 16.17 -4.21 -14.92
CA LYS A 157 15.07 -3.56 -14.23
C LYS A 157 14.87 -4.32 -12.92
N MET A 158 15.32 -3.71 -11.82
CA MET A 158 14.93 -4.13 -10.49
C MET A 158 13.39 -4.10 -10.39
N LYS A 159 12.74 -5.27 -10.51
CA LYS A 159 11.28 -5.40 -10.40
C LYS A 159 10.80 -5.14 -8.97
N LEU A 160 11.72 -5.19 -7.99
CA LEU A 160 11.53 -4.96 -6.56
C LEU A 160 10.36 -5.79 -6.01
N SER A 161 10.26 -7.05 -6.44
CA SER A 161 9.14 -7.96 -6.15
C SER A 161 8.93 -8.12 -4.64
N ARG A 162 10.01 -8.36 -3.87
CA ARG A 162 9.94 -8.48 -2.42
C ARG A 162 9.54 -7.18 -1.74
N LEU A 163 10.00 -6.03 -2.24
CA LEU A 163 9.62 -4.73 -1.69
C LEU A 163 8.12 -4.44 -1.92
N LYS A 164 7.60 -4.75 -3.11
CA LYS A 164 6.16 -4.66 -3.42
C LYS A 164 5.35 -5.58 -2.50
N LEU A 165 5.85 -6.78 -2.24
CA LEU A 165 5.26 -7.72 -1.30
C LEU A 165 5.25 -7.14 0.13
N ALA A 166 6.37 -6.58 0.60
CA ALA A 166 6.44 -5.93 1.90
C ALA A 166 5.39 -4.82 2.06
N ILE A 167 5.15 -4.03 1.00
CA ILE A 167 4.08 -3.01 0.97
C ILE A 167 2.70 -3.67 1.05
N LYS A 168 2.44 -4.75 0.32
CA LYS A 168 1.17 -5.52 0.35
C LYS A 168 0.88 -6.06 1.76
N TYR A 169 1.89 -6.60 2.43
CA TYR A 169 1.80 -7.11 3.82
C TYR A 169 1.89 -5.99 4.88
N LYS A 170 1.94 -4.71 4.48
CA LYS A 170 2.00 -3.54 5.37
C LYS A 170 3.19 -3.58 6.35
N GLN A 171 4.36 -3.97 5.85
CA GLN A 171 5.62 -4.05 6.59
C GLN A 171 6.33 -2.69 6.62
N LYS A 172 5.81 -1.76 7.42
CA LYS A 172 6.28 -0.36 7.42
C LYS A 172 7.76 -0.23 7.78
N LYS A 173 8.20 -0.87 8.88
CA LYS A 173 9.59 -0.82 9.38
C LYS A 173 10.60 -1.33 8.35
N PHE A 174 10.28 -2.44 7.68
CA PHE A 174 11.11 -3.03 6.62
C PHE A 174 11.28 -2.10 5.42
N VAL A 175 10.19 -1.47 4.98
CA VAL A 175 10.23 -0.54 3.84
C VAL A 175 10.96 0.75 4.21
N SER A 176 10.77 1.26 5.43
CA SER A 176 11.42 2.49 5.91
C SER A 176 12.88 2.31 6.33
N HIS A 177 13.43 1.10 6.24
CA HIS A 177 14.81 0.82 6.64
C HIS A 177 15.81 1.68 5.83
N PRO A 178 16.86 2.25 6.45
CA PRO A 178 17.83 3.12 5.77
C PRO A 178 18.42 2.51 4.50
N ASN A 179 18.80 1.23 4.51
CA ASN A 179 19.36 0.55 3.35
C ASN A 179 18.34 0.49 2.18
N CYS A 180 17.07 0.16 2.47
CA CYS A 180 15.99 0.17 1.48
C CYS A 180 15.78 1.57 0.90
N GLN A 181 15.73 2.58 1.76
CA GLN A 181 15.50 3.97 1.36
C GLN A 181 16.66 4.51 0.52
N GLN A 182 17.90 4.17 0.86
CA GLN A 182 19.07 4.56 0.08
C GLN A 182 19.04 3.97 -1.33
N LEU A 183 18.70 2.67 -1.46
CA LEU A 183 18.54 2.02 -2.76
C LEU A 183 17.39 2.67 -3.55
N LEU A 184 16.22 2.84 -2.93
CA LEU A 184 15.06 3.44 -3.58
C LEU A 184 15.35 4.88 -4.04
N ALA A 185 16.10 5.65 -3.25
CA ALA A 185 16.56 6.98 -3.63
C ALA A 185 17.56 6.93 -4.81
N SER A 186 18.41 5.92 -4.92
CA SER A 186 19.29 5.77 -6.10
C SER A 186 18.50 5.47 -7.37
N LEU A 187 17.48 4.61 -7.29
CA LEU A 187 16.57 4.32 -8.40
C LEU A 187 15.68 5.53 -8.76
N TRP A 188 15.28 6.31 -7.76
CA TRP A 188 14.44 7.48 -7.95
C TRP A 188 15.15 8.60 -8.72
N TYR A 189 16.39 8.92 -8.34
CA TYR A 189 17.20 9.97 -8.97
C TYR A 189 18.08 9.47 -10.12
N ASP A 190 17.81 8.26 -10.61
CA ASP A 190 18.52 7.69 -11.75
C ASP A 190 18.34 8.57 -13.00
N GLY A 191 19.44 8.86 -13.71
CA GLY A 191 19.49 9.79 -14.85
C GLY A 191 19.82 11.25 -14.51
N LEU A 192 19.95 11.62 -13.23
CA LEU A 192 20.38 12.96 -12.81
C LEU A 192 21.65 12.90 -11.95
N PRO A 193 22.85 12.78 -12.55
CA PRO A 193 24.09 12.62 -11.80
C PRO A 193 24.33 13.81 -10.87
N GLY A 194 24.57 13.52 -9.60
CA GLY A 194 24.89 14.53 -8.59
C GLY A 194 23.73 15.41 -8.13
N PHE A 195 22.49 15.21 -8.62
CA PHE A 195 21.33 16.02 -8.21
C PHE A 195 21.14 16.09 -6.69
N ARG A 196 21.39 14.97 -5.99
CA ARG A 196 21.30 14.89 -4.52
C ARG A 196 22.24 15.88 -3.81
N ARG A 197 23.44 16.09 -4.36
CA ARG A 197 24.51 16.95 -3.79
C ARG A 197 24.36 18.42 -4.15
N ARG A 198 23.46 18.78 -5.07
CA ARG A 198 23.27 20.19 -5.50
C ARG A 198 22.60 21.02 -4.40
N SER A 199 22.88 22.33 -4.43
CA SER A 199 22.20 23.32 -3.59
C SER A 199 20.70 23.35 -3.89
N ILE A 200 19.92 23.83 -2.92
CA ILE A 200 18.46 23.90 -3.05
C ILE A 200 18.06 24.76 -4.25
N ILE A 201 18.72 25.91 -4.45
CA ILE A 201 18.46 26.80 -5.59
C ILE A 201 18.68 26.06 -6.91
N ALA A 202 19.82 25.38 -7.07
CA ALA A 202 20.12 24.64 -8.29
C ALA A 202 19.13 23.48 -8.53
N LYS A 203 18.64 22.83 -7.47
CA LYS A 203 17.58 21.81 -7.58
C LYS A 203 16.28 22.43 -8.07
N MET A 204 15.87 23.55 -7.49
CA MET A 204 14.65 24.27 -7.88
C MET A 204 14.74 24.71 -9.34
N THR A 205 15.85 25.31 -9.77
CA THR A 205 16.03 25.71 -11.18
C THR A 205 15.83 24.53 -12.14
N VAL A 206 16.45 23.38 -11.86
CA VAL A 206 16.29 22.18 -12.71
C VAL A 206 14.83 21.71 -12.73
N ILE A 207 14.15 21.67 -11.57
CA ILE A 207 12.74 21.27 -11.48
C ILE A 207 11.86 22.22 -12.29
N PHE A 208 12.05 23.54 -12.14
CA PHE A 208 11.29 24.55 -12.89
C PHE A 208 11.53 24.45 -14.40
N THR A 209 12.78 24.26 -14.85
CA THR A 209 13.08 24.08 -16.27
C THR A 209 12.35 22.85 -16.85
N ILE A 210 12.38 21.71 -16.16
CA ILE A 210 11.67 20.49 -16.59
C ILE A 210 10.16 20.71 -16.57
N ALA A 211 9.64 21.35 -15.52
CA ALA A 211 8.22 21.64 -15.38
C ALA A 211 7.72 22.56 -16.48
N PHE A 212 8.44 23.63 -16.84
CA PHE A 212 8.04 24.55 -17.92
C PHE A 212 8.14 23.92 -19.30
N THR A 213 9.17 23.10 -19.54
CA THR A 213 9.38 22.41 -20.83
C THR A 213 8.54 21.13 -21.00
N PHE A 214 7.64 20.82 -20.07
CA PHE A 214 6.83 19.60 -20.08
C PHE A 214 6.03 19.32 -21.38
N PRO A 215 5.45 20.32 -22.10
CA PRO A 215 4.67 20.04 -23.31
C PRO A 215 5.59 19.55 -24.45
N LEU A 216 6.75 20.19 -24.60
CA LEU A 216 7.77 19.80 -25.57
C LEU A 216 8.36 18.43 -25.25
N LEU A 217 8.65 18.17 -23.96
CA LEU A 217 9.14 16.86 -23.51
C LEU A 217 8.14 15.75 -23.83
N SER A 218 6.85 15.99 -23.62
CA SER A 218 5.78 15.03 -23.91
C SER A 218 5.64 14.77 -25.41
N LEU A 219 5.76 15.81 -26.24
CA LEU A 219 5.74 15.68 -27.71
C LEU A 219 6.93 14.87 -28.24
N VAL A 220 8.14 15.15 -27.73
CA VAL A 220 9.35 14.40 -28.08
C VAL A 220 9.22 12.93 -27.69
N TYR A 221 8.62 12.63 -26.54
CA TYR A 221 8.36 11.25 -26.12
C TYR A 221 7.38 10.52 -27.06
N LEU A 222 6.38 11.21 -27.59
CA LEU A 222 5.41 10.66 -28.55
C LEU A 222 6.03 10.37 -29.92
N ILE A 223 6.86 11.28 -30.43
CA ILE A 223 7.46 11.19 -31.78
C ILE A 223 8.69 10.27 -31.79
N ALA A 224 9.56 10.38 -30.79
CA ALA A 224 10.86 9.69 -30.76
C ALA A 224 11.16 9.09 -29.36
N PRO A 225 10.48 7.99 -28.97
CA PRO A 225 10.60 7.40 -27.64
C PRO A 225 11.98 6.80 -27.33
N THR A 226 12.75 6.43 -28.37
CA THR A 226 14.11 5.85 -28.25
C THR A 226 15.20 6.90 -28.09
N SER A 227 14.89 8.18 -28.29
CA SER A 227 15.83 9.30 -28.11
C SER A 227 16.38 9.38 -26.67
N SER A 228 17.50 10.06 -26.48
CA SER A 228 18.09 10.28 -25.14
C SER A 228 17.11 11.00 -24.20
N ILE A 229 16.33 11.96 -24.71
CA ILE A 229 15.28 12.66 -23.96
C ILE A 229 14.11 11.72 -23.65
N GLY A 230 13.68 10.90 -24.62
CA GLY A 230 12.65 9.88 -24.41
C GLY A 230 13.03 8.80 -23.39
N ARG A 231 14.33 8.45 -23.30
CA ARG A 231 14.86 7.58 -22.23
C ARG A 231 14.91 8.29 -20.87
N LEU A 232 15.19 9.59 -20.83
CA LEU A 232 15.20 10.39 -19.60
C LEU A 232 13.79 10.52 -18.99
N ILE A 233 12.75 10.73 -19.81
CA ILE A 233 11.35 10.86 -19.34
C ILE A 233 10.83 9.55 -18.72
N ARG A 234 11.36 8.39 -19.14
CA ARG A 234 11.03 7.09 -18.55
C ARG A 234 11.53 6.91 -17.12
N LYS A 235 12.45 7.76 -16.65
CA LYS A 235 12.94 7.73 -15.26
C LYS A 235 11.87 8.26 -14.30
N PRO A 236 11.73 7.68 -13.10
CA PRO A 236 10.58 7.91 -12.22
C PRO A 236 10.45 9.37 -11.75
N PHE A 237 11.56 10.02 -11.40
CA PHE A 237 11.54 11.40 -10.94
C PHE A 237 11.10 12.38 -12.05
N ILE A 238 11.59 12.21 -13.28
CA ILE A 238 11.21 13.06 -14.41
C ILE A 238 9.74 12.85 -14.76
N LYS A 239 9.29 11.58 -14.81
CA LYS A 239 7.88 11.23 -15.02
C LYS A 239 6.97 11.88 -13.97
N PHE A 240 7.40 11.89 -12.72
CA PHE A 240 6.67 12.56 -11.64
C PHE A 240 6.53 14.06 -11.89
N ILE A 241 7.63 14.77 -12.20
CA ILE A 241 7.59 16.22 -12.47
C ILE A 241 6.68 16.55 -13.65
N VAL A 242 6.79 15.80 -14.75
CA VAL A 242 5.94 16.02 -15.94
C VAL A 242 4.46 15.84 -15.59
N HIS A 243 4.12 14.80 -14.83
CA HIS A 243 2.74 14.57 -14.39
C HIS A 243 2.21 15.69 -13.48
N GLN A 244 3.02 16.15 -12.52
CA GLN A 244 2.64 17.26 -11.64
C GLN A 244 2.51 18.58 -12.40
N SER A 245 3.40 18.86 -13.35
CA SER A 245 3.34 20.08 -14.16
C SER A 245 2.08 20.12 -15.03
N SER A 246 1.73 18.99 -15.66
CA SER A 246 0.49 18.88 -16.43
C SER A 246 -0.75 19.11 -15.57
N TYR A 247 -0.75 18.59 -14.33
CA TYR A 247 -1.83 18.86 -13.37
C TYR A 247 -1.90 20.33 -12.93
N LEU A 248 -0.75 20.95 -12.68
CA LEU A 248 -0.68 22.38 -12.33
C LEU A 248 -1.19 23.26 -13.48
N CYS A 249 -0.80 22.96 -14.72
CA CYS A 249 -1.28 23.66 -15.92
C CYS A 249 -2.80 23.56 -16.06
N PHE A 250 -3.38 22.39 -15.79
CA PHE A 250 -4.82 22.21 -15.74
C PHE A 250 -5.50 23.09 -14.67
N LEU A 251 -4.96 23.16 -13.45
CA LEU A 251 -5.50 24.04 -12.41
C LEU A 251 -5.43 25.52 -12.82
N VAL A 252 -4.34 25.95 -13.44
CA VAL A 252 -4.21 27.32 -13.96
C VAL A 252 -5.24 27.62 -15.03
N LEU A 253 -5.48 26.68 -15.97
CA LEU A 253 -6.53 26.84 -16.99
C LEU A 253 -7.92 26.97 -16.37
N LEU A 254 -8.24 26.18 -15.34
CA LEU A 254 -9.51 26.29 -14.61
C LEU A 254 -9.66 27.66 -13.94
N ILE A 255 -8.60 28.17 -13.29
CA ILE A 255 -8.62 29.49 -12.66
C ILE A 255 -8.81 30.58 -13.72
N LEU A 256 -8.10 30.51 -14.85
CA LEU A 256 -8.23 31.47 -15.94
C LEU A 256 -9.64 31.48 -16.53
N VAL A 257 -10.27 30.32 -16.70
CA VAL A 257 -11.68 30.23 -17.13
C VAL A 257 -12.60 30.83 -16.07
N SER A 258 -12.39 30.52 -14.78
CA SER A 258 -13.19 31.09 -13.68
C SER A 258 -13.12 32.62 -13.67
N GLN A 259 -11.92 33.19 -13.82
CA GLN A 259 -11.73 34.64 -13.84
C GLN A 259 -12.27 35.29 -15.13
N ARG A 260 -12.12 34.65 -16.29
CA ARG A 260 -12.72 35.12 -17.55
C ARG A 260 -14.25 35.15 -17.48
N VAL A 261 -14.88 34.16 -16.83
CA VAL A 261 -16.32 34.13 -16.58
C VAL A 261 -16.75 35.28 -15.67
N GLU A 262 -15.96 35.65 -14.67
CA GLU A 262 -16.23 36.84 -13.83
C GLU A 262 -16.10 38.14 -14.62
N ILE A 263 -15.05 38.31 -15.43
CA ILE A 263 -14.83 39.52 -16.24
C ILE A 263 -15.95 39.73 -17.27
N ILE A 264 -16.36 38.68 -17.99
CA ILE A 264 -17.46 38.75 -18.98
C ILE A 264 -18.81 39.07 -18.30
N ARG A 265 -19.02 38.63 -17.05
CA ARG A 265 -20.22 38.98 -16.28
C ARG A 265 -20.25 40.44 -15.82
N ILE A 266 -19.08 41.04 -15.58
CA ILE A 266 -18.97 42.44 -15.12
C ILE A 266 -19.11 43.41 -16.30
N ASP A 267 -18.57 43.09 -17.48
CA ASP A 267 -18.65 43.96 -18.67
C ASP A 267 -20.02 43.96 -19.37
N GLY A 268 -20.92 43.02 -19.01
CA GLY A 268 -22.28 42.94 -19.53
C GLY A 268 -23.27 43.95 -18.94
N SER A 269 -22.80 44.97 -18.20
CA SER A 269 -23.64 45.99 -17.55
C SER A 269 -23.51 47.41 -18.11
N SER A 270 -22.93 47.60 -19.30
CA SER A 270 -22.86 48.91 -19.96
C SER A 270 -23.30 48.81 -21.41
N ASP A 271 -24.51 49.32 -21.64
CA ASP A 271 -25.10 49.84 -22.88
C ASP A 271 -24.98 49.00 -24.16
N ASP A 272 -26.06 48.31 -24.56
CA ASP A 272 -26.78 48.61 -25.82
C ASP A 272 -28.02 47.68 -26.08
N ASP A 273 -29.12 48.34 -26.45
CA ASP A 273 -30.33 47.90 -27.18
C ASP A 273 -31.29 46.79 -26.59
N PRO A 274 -32.54 47.14 -26.17
CA PRO A 274 -33.48 46.22 -25.51
C PRO A 274 -34.25 45.23 -26.42
N LYS A 275 -34.00 45.17 -27.74
CA LYS A 275 -34.75 44.28 -28.67
C LYS A 275 -33.94 43.18 -29.36
N ALA A 276 -32.61 43.27 -29.42
CA ALA A 276 -31.76 42.18 -29.91
C ALA A 276 -31.39 41.17 -28.79
N SER A 277 -31.42 41.62 -27.54
CA SER A 277 -30.89 40.91 -26.36
C SER A 277 -31.78 39.81 -25.77
N LYS A 278 -33.03 39.66 -26.24
CA LYS A 278 -33.95 38.62 -25.72
C LYS A 278 -33.76 37.26 -26.40
N VAL A 279 -33.31 37.25 -27.66
CA VAL A 279 -33.13 36.00 -28.43
C VAL A 279 -31.82 35.29 -28.03
N ASP A 280 -30.74 36.03 -27.77
CA ASP A 280 -29.46 35.43 -27.36
C ASP A 280 -29.42 34.99 -25.89
N ARG A 281 -30.30 35.54 -25.04
CA ARG A 281 -30.45 35.08 -23.64
C ARG A 281 -31.25 33.79 -23.50
N GLU A 282 -32.05 33.43 -24.51
CA GLU A 282 -32.85 32.18 -24.52
C GLU A 282 -32.14 31.02 -25.23
N LEU A 283 -31.06 31.26 -25.99
CA LEU A 283 -30.12 30.20 -26.34
C LEU A 283 -29.28 29.82 -25.11
N ARG A 284 -29.84 28.91 -24.31
CA ARG A 284 -29.12 28.17 -23.27
C ARG A 284 -27.90 27.47 -23.89
N GLY A 285 -26.74 28.09 -23.73
CA GLY A 285 -25.42 27.53 -24.02
C GLY A 285 -24.71 28.28 -25.14
N SER A 286 -23.87 29.25 -24.78
CA SER A 286 -22.85 29.77 -25.69
C SER A 286 -21.98 28.61 -26.20
N PRO A 287 -21.56 28.60 -27.48
CA PRO A 287 -20.67 27.56 -27.98
C PRO A 287 -19.40 27.51 -27.14
N ALA A 288 -18.97 26.29 -26.81
CA ALA A 288 -17.85 26.08 -25.89
C ALA A 288 -16.60 26.80 -26.39
N THR A 289 -15.94 27.54 -25.50
CA THR A 289 -14.72 28.27 -25.84
C THR A 289 -13.58 27.30 -26.17
N LEU A 290 -12.57 27.76 -26.94
CA LEU A 290 -11.38 26.93 -27.22
C LEU A 290 -10.71 26.41 -25.94
N VAL A 291 -10.78 27.19 -24.84
CA VAL A 291 -10.23 26.79 -23.54
C VAL A 291 -11.06 25.69 -22.89
N GLU A 292 -12.39 25.74 -23.00
CA GLU A 292 -13.30 24.68 -22.54
C GLU A 292 -13.08 23.37 -23.31
N TRP A 293 -12.83 23.44 -24.63
CA TRP A 293 -12.47 22.26 -25.44
C TRP A 293 -11.15 21.63 -24.99
N VAL A 294 -10.14 22.44 -24.66
CA VAL A 294 -8.86 21.95 -24.12
C VAL A 294 -9.04 21.32 -22.74
N ILE A 295 -9.86 21.91 -21.88
CA ILE A 295 -10.21 21.36 -20.56
C ILE A 295 -10.95 20.02 -20.72
N LEU A 296 -11.92 19.94 -21.63
CA LEU A 296 -12.69 18.74 -21.90
C LEU A 296 -11.79 17.62 -22.43
N ALA A 297 -10.89 17.93 -23.37
CA ALA A 297 -9.90 16.98 -23.86
C ALA A 297 -8.98 16.46 -22.73
N TYR A 298 -8.52 17.34 -21.84
CA TYR A 298 -7.72 16.94 -20.68
C TYR A 298 -8.51 16.03 -19.72
N VAL A 299 -9.77 16.36 -19.46
CA VAL A 299 -10.66 15.56 -18.60
C VAL A 299 -10.88 14.16 -19.20
N VAL A 300 -11.15 14.05 -20.50
CA VAL A 300 -11.33 12.76 -21.19
C VAL A 300 -10.06 11.89 -21.12
N VAL A 301 -8.89 12.48 -21.36
CA VAL A 301 -7.61 11.75 -21.25
C VAL A 301 -7.36 11.27 -19.82
N ARG A 302 -7.71 12.11 -18.83
CA ARG A 302 -7.51 11.79 -17.41
C ARG A 302 -8.48 10.71 -16.93
N THR A 303 -9.76 10.76 -17.31
CA THR A 303 -10.74 9.73 -16.95
C THR A 303 -10.41 8.39 -17.56
N GLY A 304 -10.00 8.36 -18.84
CA GLY A 304 -9.53 7.13 -19.49
C GLY A 304 -8.34 6.51 -18.75
N SER A 305 -7.38 7.33 -18.32
CA SER A 305 -6.22 6.87 -17.55
C SER A 305 -6.59 6.32 -16.16
N CYS A 306 -7.51 7.00 -15.46
CA CYS A 306 -8.04 6.54 -14.17
C CYS A 306 -8.82 5.23 -14.31
N LEU A 307 -9.64 5.08 -15.36
CA LEU A 307 -10.44 3.89 -15.62
C LEU A 307 -9.54 2.68 -15.94
N GLY A 308 -8.51 2.85 -16.77
CA GLY A 308 -7.52 1.80 -17.02
C GLY A 308 -6.82 1.35 -15.74
N THR A 309 -6.44 2.29 -14.88
CA THR A 309 -5.81 1.99 -13.58
C THR A 309 -6.77 1.29 -12.61
N ALA A 310 -8.06 1.66 -12.62
CA ALA A 310 -9.09 1.02 -11.81
C ALA A 310 -9.42 -0.40 -12.28
N CYS A 311 -9.42 -0.63 -13.61
CA CYS A 311 -9.58 -1.96 -14.20
C CYS A 311 -8.41 -2.89 -13.86
N GLU A 312 -7.16 -2.41 -13.88
CA GLU A 312 -6.00 -3.25 -13.53
C GLU A 312 -5.89 -3.58 -12.03
N LEU A 313 -6.26 -2.66 -11.14
CA LEU A 313 -6.07 -2.84 -9.69
C LEU A 313 -7.25 -3.53 -8.99
N GLY A 314 -8.38 -3.71 -9.69
CA GLY A 314 -9.66 -4.05 -9.08
C GLY A 314 -10.18 -2.92 -8.17
N LEU A 315 -11.50 -2.78 -8.06
CA LEU A 315 -12.22 -1.69 -7.36
C LEU A 315 -11.92 -1.50 -5.84
N ILE A 316 -10.91 -2.16 -5.29
CA ILE A 316 -10.74 -2.43 -3.86
C ILE A 316 -9.96 -1.33 -3.11
N ARG A 317 -9.25 -0.41 -3.78
CA ARG A 317 -8.42 0.62 -3.11
C ARG A 317 -9.16 1.96 -2.92
N ARG A 318 -9.56 2.25 -1.67
CA ARG A 318 -10.26 3.50 -1.23
C ARG A 318 -9.63 4.83 -1.71
N THR A 319 -8.33 4.89 -1.99
CA THR A 319 -7.63 6.11 -2.42
C THR A 319 -7.92 6.53 -3.86
N ASN A 320 -8.46 5.63 -4.70
CA ASN A 320 -8.81 5.94 -6.09
C ASN A 320 -10.22 6.52 -6.26
N TRP A 321 -10.97 6.72 -5.16
CA TRP A 321 -12.34 7.20 -5.22
C TRP A 321 -12.46 8.73 -5.28
N CYS A 322 -11.49 9.49 -4.73
CA CYS A 322 -11.55 10.96 -4.79
C CYS A 322 -11.60 11.54 -6.22
N PRO A 323 -10.84 11.02 -7.21
CA PRO A 323 -10.94 11.46 -8.60
C PRO A 323 -12.22 10.97 -9.33
N VAL A 324 -12.89 9.95 -8.81
CA VAL A 324 -14.13 9.38 -9.39
C VAL A 324 -15.35 10.13 -8.86
N VAL A 325 -15.34 10.51 -7.58
CA VAL A 325 -16.43 11.24 -6.92
C VAL A 325 -16.58 12.67 -7.43
N SER A 326 -15.51 13.30 -7.95
CA SER A 326 -15.58 14.64 -8.56
C SER A 326 -16.38 14.71 -9.89
N MET A 327 -17.00 13.61 -10.33
CA MET A 327 -17.81 13.53 -11.55
C MET A 327 -19.28 13.18 -11.33
N VAL A 328 -19.75 13.04 -10.08
CA VAL A 328 -21.19 12.93 -9.82
C VAL A 328 -21.72 14.34 -9.57
N PRO A 329 -22.51 14.93 -10.49
CA PRO A 329 -23.28 16.10 -10.13
C PRO A 329 -24.31 15.64 -9.10
N THR A 330 -24.16 16.10 -7.86
CA THR A 330 -25.27 16.08 -6.90
C THR A 330 -26.34 17.00 -7.47
N THR A 331 -27.30 16.44 -8.21
CA THR A 331 -28.56 17.09 -8.50
C THR A 331 -29.31 17.20 -7.18
N GLU A 332 -29.09 18.33 -6.50
CA GLU A 332 -29.98 18.85 -5.48
C GLU A 332 -31.28 19.25 -6.19
N SER A 333 -32.30 18.40 -6.11
CA SER A 333 -33.68 18.80 -6.39
C SER A 333 -34.46 18.64 -5.09
N GLN A 334 -34.81 19.79 -4.51
CA GLN A 334 -35.75 19.94 -3.42
C GLN A 334 -37.08 19.26 -3.76
N THR A 335 -37.51 18.32 -2.91
CA THR A 335 -38.93 18.09 -2.60
C THR A 335 -39.03 17.61 -1.15
N VAL A 336 -39.43 18.52 -0.27
CA VAL A 336 -40.13 18.24 1.00
C VAL A 336 -41.59 17.95 0.58
N PRO A 337 -42.30 16.92 1.10
CA PRO A 337 -42.77 16.90 2.50
C PRO A 337 -42.90 15.53 3.16
N GLY A 338 -43.08 15.53 4.49
CA GLY A 338 -43.71 14.41 5.19
C GLY A 338 -43.10 14.09 6.55
N ASP A 339 -43.62 14.77 7.56
CA ASP A 339 -43.40 14.54 8.99
C ASP A 339 -43.63 13.10 9.48
N THR A 340 -43.09 12.87 10.67
CA THR A 340 -43.49 11.89 11.72
C THR A 340 -42.96 10.46 11.64
N TRP A 341 -41.98 10.15 12.50
CA TRP A 341 -42.03 8.96 13.36
C TRP A 341 -41.51 9.31 14.76
N PRO A 342 -42.13 8.79 15.85
CA PRO A 342 -41.97 9.28 17.20
C PRO A 342 -40.80 8.63 17.95
N ASP A 343 -40.36 9.35 18.98
CA ASP A 343 -39.55 8.83 20.08
C ASP A 343 -40.13 7.56 20.70
N GLY A 344 -39.25 6.65 21.10
CA GLY A 344 -39.62 5.43 21.81
C GLY A 344 -38.42 4.64 22.29
N HIS A 345 -37.98 4.98 23.51
CA HIS A 345 -37.07 4.22 24.37
C HIS A 345 -37.28 2.69 24.38
N TRP A 346 -36.21 1.91 24.62
CA TRP A 346 -35.95 1.13 25.85
C TRP A 346 -35.06 -0.11 25.60
N CYS A 347 -34.15 -0.31 26.56
CA CYS A 347 -33.34 -1.49 26.90
C CYS A 347 -32.04 -1.75 26.11
#